data_AF-A0A970NUX0-F1
#
_entry.id   AF-A0A970NUX0-F1
#
_cell.length_a   1.000
_cell.length_b   1.000
_cell.length_c   1.000
_cell.angle_alpha   90.00
_cell.angle_beta   90.00
_cell.angle_gamma   90.00
#
_symmetry.space_group_name_H-M   'P 1'
#
loop_
_entity.id
_entity.type
_entity.pdbx_description
1 polymer ?
#
loop_
_entity_poly.entity_id
_entity_poly.type
_entity_poly.pdbx_seq_one_letter_code
_entity_poly.pdbx_strand_id
1 'polypeptide(L)'
;MLYDSLALLEFGSHPDAHYALNEVLLNYQVVVVLSRRICPGRYLLVFNGKTQDIKNALSHAQSIFDEKEIATAFIGGVSEPTVEALNRKKGDALGAALAIVETRRALHAIEAADIAVENTPVSILKLDIGLGLFGKGVLHLTGRLADVQTAIRHIEGELDPDKKSMTSRVISKPVPNLMDYL
;
A
#
# COMPACT_ATOMS: atom_id res chain seq x y z
N MET A 1 16.46 8.95 5.97
CA MET A 1 16.50 7.48 6.12
C MET A 1 16.28 6.92 4.73
N LEU A 2 17.21 6.16 4.16
CA LEU A 2 16.95 5.51 2.88
C LEU A 2 16.11 4.27 3.18
N TYR A 3 14.86 4.24 2.74
CA TYR A 3 14.01 3.06 2.85
C TYR A 3 14.50 2.01 1.84
N ASP A 4 14.87 0.81 2.32
CA ASP A 4 15.31 -0.27 1.41
C ASP A 4 14.11 -1.14 0.99
N SER A 5 13.54 -1.92 1.90
CA SER A 5 12.44 -2.83 1.57
C SER A 5 11.31 -2.75 2.60
N LEU A 6 10.09 -3.13 2.21
CA LEU A 6 8.94 -3.24 3.09
C LEU A 6 8.45 -4.68 3.23
N ALA A 7 8.05 -5.03 4.46
CA ALA A 7 7.16 -6.15 4.74
C ALA A 7 5.77 -5.60 5.09
N LEU A 8 4.74 -6.05 4.38
CA LEU A 8 3.35 -5.73 4.66
C LEU A 8 2.67 -6.97 5.25
N LEU A 9 2.04 -6.83 6.41
CA LEU A 9 1.35 -7.92 7.10
C LEU A 9 -0.05 -7.46 7.51
N GLU A 10 -1.09 -8.05 6.93
CA GLU A 10 -2.49 -7.72 7.21
C GLU A 10 -3.23 -8.91 7.84
N PHE A 11 -3.53 -8.78 9.12
CA PHE A 11 -4.13 -9.79 9.97
C PHE A 11 -5.65 -9.66 10.04
N GLY A 12 -6.34 -10.80 10.15
CA GLY A 12 -7.76 -10.85 10.55
C GLY A 12 -8.00 -10.64 12.05
N SER A 13 -6.94 -10.73 12.86
CA SER A 13 -7.00 -10.79 14.32
C SER A 13 -6.02 -9.80 14.94
N HIS A 14 -6.49 -9.01 15.90
CA HIS A 14 -5.67 -8.02 16.58
C HIS A 14 -4.63 -8.68 17.53
N PRO A 15 -4.98 -9.68 18.37
CA PRO A 15 -4.00 -10.39 19.18
C PRO A 15 -2.84 -10.95 18.35
N ASP A 16 -3.16 -11.61 17.25
CA ASP A 16 -2.17 -12.24 16.37
C ASP A 16 -1.24 -11.20 15.74
N ALA A 17 -1.78 -10.03 15.34
CA ALA A 17 -0.96 -8.94 14.86
C ALA A 17 0.03 -8.44 15.92
N HIS A 18 -0.38 -8.29 17.18
CA HIS A 18 0.51 -7.82 18.24
C HIS A 18 1.53 -8.89 18.65
N TYR A 19 1.15 -10.17 18.59
CA TYR A 19 2.08 -11.28 18.78
C TYR A 19 3.15 -11.28 17.68
N ALA A 20 2.73 -11.20 16.40
CA ALA A 20 3.64 -11.11 15.26
C ALA A 20 4.58 -9.90 15.36
N LEU A 21 4.04 -8.74 15.77
CA LEU A 21 4.83 -7.53 15.99
C LEU A 21 5.95 -7.77 17.01
N ASN A 22 5.63 -8.39 18.15
CA ASN A 22 6.62 -8.73 19.17
C ASN A 22 7.68 -9.69 18.61
N GLU A 23 7.26 -10.80 17.98
CA GLU A 23 8.19 -11.79 17.44
C GLU A 23 9.13 -11.19 16.38
N VAL A 24 8.61 -10.32 15.51
CA VAL A 24 9.42 -9.66 14.49
C VAL A 24 10.45 -8.71 15.12
N LEU A 25 10.04 -7.89 16.09
CA LEU A 25 10.93 -6.92 16.74
C LEU A 25 11.99 -7.56 17.65
N LEU A 26 11.71 -8.75 18.21
CA LEU A 26 12.69 -9.49 19.01
C LEU A 26 13.80 -10.12 18.15
N ASN A 27 13.47 -10.54 16.92
CA ASN A 27 14.34 -11.41 16.14
C ASN A 27 15.01 -10.71 14.93
N TYR A 28 14.53 -9.53 14.51
CA TYR A 28 15.00 -8.86 13.29
C TYR A 28 15.31 -7.37 13.48
N GLN A 29 16.32 -6.88 12.77
CA GLN A 29 16.65 -5.45 12.72
C GLN A 29 15.74 -4.72 11.73
N VAL A 30 14.51 -4.45 12.15
CA VAL A 30 13.50 -3.73 11.36
C VAL A 30 12.91 -2.56 12.13
N VAL A 31 12.32 -1.62 11.40
CA VAL A 31 11.61 -0.46 11.94
C VAL A 31 10.14 -0.56 11.60
N VAL A 32 9.26 -0.27 12.55
CA VAL A 32 7.82 -0.18 12.30
C VAL A 32 7.53 1.14 11.58
N VAL A 33 7.06 1.06 10.35
CA VAL A 33 6.60 2.22 9.56
C VAL A 33 5.14 2.52 9.84
N LEU A 34 4.32 1.47 9.97
CA LEU A 34 2.89 1.58 10.20
C LEU A 34 2.39 0.47 11.12
N SER A 35 1.55 0.85 12.09
CA SER A 35 0.78 -0.06 12.94
C SER A 35 -0.63 0.48 13.04
N ARG A 36 -1.58 -0.09 12.28
CA ARG A 36 -2.89 0.54 12.06
C ARG A 36 -4.03 -0.46 12.00
N ARG A 37 -5.15 -0.09 12.60
CA ARG A 37 -6.43 -0.81 12.49
C ARG A 37 -7.05 -0.62 11.10
N ILE A 38 -7.62 -1.70 10.56
CA ILE A 38 -8.30 -1.73 9.27
C ILE A 38 -9.74 -2.25 9.49
N CYS A 39 -10.76 -1.57 8.96
CA CYS A 39 -12.14 -2.07 9.09
C CYS A 39 -12.40 -3.27 8.17
N PRO A 40 -13.37 -4.17 8.46
CA PRO A 40 -13.86 -4.51 9.79
C PRO A 40 -12.87 -5.45 10.50
N GLY A 41 -12.34 -5.04 11.65
CA GLY A 41 -11.62 -5.94 12.57
C GLY A 41 -10.21 -6.41 12.16
N ARG A 42 -9.67 -5.94 11.04
CA ARG A 42 -8.32 -6.28 10.57
C ARG A 42 -7.25 -5.37 11.17
N TYR A 43 -5.98 -5.78 11.03
CA TYR A 43 -4.83 -5.01 11.50
C TYR A 43 -3.69 -5.06 10.49
N LEU A 44 -3.10 -3.91 10.17
CA LEU A 44 -2.00 -3.79 9.22
C LEU A 44 -0.72 -3.36 9.95
N LEU A 45 0.33 -4.16 9.77
CA LEU A 45 1.70 -3.86 10.14
C LEU A 45 2.53 -3.64 8.89
N VAL A 46 3.37 -2.61 8.89
CA VAL A 46 4.36 -2.34 7.85
C VAL A 46 5.71 -2.17 8.51
N PHE A 47 6.67 -2.99 8.10
CA PHE A 47 8.06 -2.89 8.55
C PHE A 47 8.95 -2.40 7.42
N ASN A 48 10.00 -1.66 7.75
CA ASN A 48 11.09 -1.31 6.86
C ASN A 48 12.43 -1.79 7.42
N GLY A 49 13.33 -2.18 6.54
CA GLY A 49 14.67 -2.61 6.91
C GLY A 49 15.44 -3.07 5.69
N LYS A 50 16.60 -3.69 5.93
CA LYS A 50 17.37 -4.30 4.85
C LYS A 50 16.57 -5.43 4.20
N THR A 51 16.73 -5.60 2.89
CA THR A 51 16.02 -6.63 2.11
C THR A 51 16.02 -8.00 2.81
N GLN A 52 17.16 -8.46 3.32
CA GLN A 52 17.26 -9.79 3.94
C GLN A 52 16.52 -9.88 5.28
N ASP A 53 16.61 -8.85 6.13
CA ASP A 53 15.90 -8.81 7.41
C ASP A 53 14.39 -8.80 7.20
N ILE A 54 13.93 -8.04 6.20
CA ILE A 54 12.52 -7.96 5.81
C ILE A 54 11.98 -9.30 5.29
N LYS A 55 12.74 -9.97 4.42
CA LYS A 55 12.35 -11.31 3.93
C LYS A 55 12.30 -12.33 5.07
N ASN A 56 13.29 -12.32 5.96
CA ASN A 56 13.32 -13.23 7.10
C ASN A 56 12.14 -12.96 8.06
N ALA A 57 11.80 -11.70 8.32
CA ALA A 57 10.65 -11.31 9.14
C ALA A 57 9.32 -11.80 8.53
N LEU A 58 9.14 -11.66 7.21
CA LEU A 58 7.99 -12.19 6.50
C LEU A 58 7.89 -13.71 6.61
N SER A 59 8.99 -14.42 6.33
CA SER A 59 9.01 -15.89 6.42
C SER A 59 8.74 -16.39 7.84
N HIS A 60 9.21 -15.67 8.86
CA HIS A 60 8.89 -16.01 10.25
C HIS A 60 7.40 -15.83 10.53
N ALA A 61 6.79 -14.70 10.16
CA ALA A 61 5.35 -14.52 10.33
C ALA A 61 4.54 -15.62 9.61
N GLN A 62 4.92 -15.98 8.38
CA GLN A 62 4.29 -17.06 7.61
C GLN A 62 4.53 -18.46 8.20
N SER A 63 5.51 -18.64 9.08
CA SER A 63 5.73 -19.91 9.79
C SER A 63 4.87 -20.06 11.04
N ILE A 64 4.36 -18.94 11.58
CA ILE A 64 3.49 -18.90 12.75
C ILE A 64 2.01 -18.89 12.34
N PHE A 65 1.68 -18.15 11.27
CA PHE A 65 0.31 -17.91 10.83
C PHE A 65 0.08 -18.44 9.42
N ASP A 66 -1.08 -19.07 9.20
CA ASP A 66 -1.45 -19.58 7.89
C ASP A 66 -2.03 -18.49 6.96
N GLU A 67 -2.15 -18.81 5.68
CA GLU A 67 -2.65 -17.89 4.64
C GLU A 67 -4.09 -17.39 4.84
N LYS A 68 -4.87 -18.03 5.72
CA LYS A 68 -6.23 -17.58 6.09
C LYS A 68 -6.19 -16.57 7.22
N GLU A 69 -5.16 -16.62 8.06
CA GLU A 69 -4.96 -15.73 9.21
C GLU A 69 -4.27 -14.42 8.82
N ILE A 70 -3.30 -14.50 7.89
CA ILE A 70 -2.47 -13.37 7.47
C ILE A 70 -2.40 -13.28 5.94
N ALA A 71 -2.54 -12.06 5.39
CA ALA A 71 -1.98 -11.77 4.08
C ALA A 71 -0.70 -10.98 4.20
N THR A 72 0.23 -11.30 3.31
CA THR A 72 1.57 -10.75 3.33
C THR A 72 1.96 -10.26 1.95
N ALA A 73 2.79 -9.23 1.91
CA ALA A 73 3.43 -8.76 0.69
C ALA A 73 4.85 -8.25 0.99
N PHE A 74 5.71 -8.33 -0.02
CA PHE A 74 7.09 -7.86 0.00
C PHE A 74 7.26 -6.79 -1.08
N ILE A 75 7.84 -5.66 -0.71
CA ILE A 75 8.23 -4.61 -1.65
C ILE A 75 9.75 -4.41 -1.50
N GLY A 76 10.51 -4.70 -2.55
CA GLY A 76 11.96 -4.54 -2.55
C GLY A 76 12.36 -3.24 -3.24
N GLY A 77 13.32 -2.50 -2.69
CA GLY A 77 13.73 -1.21 -3.27
C GLY A 77 12.61 -0.18 -3.27
N VAL A 78 11.87 -0.08 -2.16
CA VAL A 78 10.64 0.72 -2.06
C VAL A 78 10.90 2.19 -2.43
N SER A 79 10.01 2.76 -3.22
CA SER A 79 10.09 4.16 -3.61
C SER A 79 9.78 5.07 -2.42
N GLU A 80 10.58 6.13 -2.23
CA GLU A 80 10.36 7.12 -1.16
C GLU A 80 8.94 7.73 -1.17
N PRO A 81 8.36 8.11 -2.32
CA PRO A 81 6.97 8.58 -2.39
C PRO A 81 5.94 7.60 -1.81
N THR A 82 6.16 6.30 -1.96
CA THR A 82 5.30 5.25 -1.40
C THR A 82 5.29 5.32 0.11
N VAL A 83 6.47 5.41 0.73
CA VAL A 83 6.60 5.44 2.19
C VAL A 83 6.06 6.75 2.76
N GLU A 84 6.31 7.88 2.11
CA GLU A 84 5.73 9.17 2.50
C GLU A 84 4.20 9.15 2.46
N ALA A 85 3.61 8.49 1.46
CA ALA A 85 2.17 8.41 1.31
C ALA A 85 1.47 7.64 2.44
N LEU A 86 2.13 6.70 3.11
CA LEU A 86 1.54 5.92 4.22
C LEU A 86 1.12 6.79 5.41
N ASN A 87 1.84 7.90 5.64
CA ASN A 87 1.63 8.80 6.78
C ASN A 87 1.02 10.15 6.37
N ARG A 88 0.96 10.45 5.07
CA ARG A 88 0.41 11.70 4.57
C ARG A 88 -1.10 11.62 4.39
N LYS A 89 -1.82 12.66 4.82
CA LYS A 89 -3.28 12.78 4.62
C LYS A 89 -3.64 12.98 3.14
N LYS A 90 -2.92 13.87 2.45
CA LYS A 90 -3.11 14.22 1.04
C LYS A 90 -1.92 15.05 0.53
N GLY A 91 -1.64 15.00 -0.77
CA GLY A 91 -0.72 15.90 -1.47
C GLY A 91 -1.35 17.25 -1.77
N ASP A 92 -0.54 18.19 -2.25
CA ASP A 92 -0.89 19.61 -2.27
C ASP A 92 -1.59 20.08 -3.55
N ALA A 93 -1.40 19.39 -4.67
CA ALA A 93 -1.97 19.80 -5.95
C ALA A 93 -2.46 18.64 -6.81
N LEU A 94 -3.52 18.92 -7.56
CA LEU A 94 -4.04 18.05 -8.61
C LEU A 94 -3.36 18.41 -9.94
N GLY A 95 -2.80 17.40 -10.61
CA GLY A 95 -2.28 17.52 -11.96
C GLY A 95 -3.38 17.56 -13.03
N ALA A 96 -2.97 17.32 -14.28
CA ALA A 96 -3.88 17.39 -15.44
C ALA A 96 -4.95 16.27 -15.44
N ALA A 97 -4.62 15.11 -14.88
CA ALA A 97 -5.51 13.96 -14.76
C ALA A 97 -5.43 13.33 -13.37
N LEU A 98 -6.46 12.57 -13.03
CA LEU A 98 -6.56 11.80 -11.79
C LEU A 98 -6.88 10.34 -12.11
N ALA A 99 -6.20 9.42 -11.46
CA ALA A 99 -6.55 8.01 -11.43
C ALA A 99 -6.92 7.62 -9.99
N ILE A 100 -7.97 6.82 -9.85
CA ILE A 100 -8.42 6.26 -8.58
C ILE A 100 -8.41 4.75 -8.72
N VAL A 101 -7.72 4.07 -7.82
CA VAL A 101 -7.60 2.61 -7.77
C VAL A 101 -8.09 2.13 -6.41
N GLU A 102 -9.11 1.28 -6.41
CA GLU A 102 -9.64 0.63 -5.21
C GLU A 102 -9.21 -0.84 -5.19
N THR A 103 -8.54 -1.28 -4.13
CA THR A 103 -8.09 -2.67 -3.92
C THR A 103 -8.94 -3.38 -2.86
N ARG A 104 -9.06 -4.71 -2.93
CA ARG A 104 -9.82 -5.49 -1.94
C ARG A 104 -9.19 -5.56 -0.55
N ARG A 105 -7.89 -5.30 -0.45
CA ARG A 105 -7.13 -5.26 0.81
C ARG A 105 -6.29 -4.00 0.89
N ALA A 106 -6.04 -3.52 2.09
CA ALA A 106 -5.31 -2.29 2.33
C ALA A 106 -3.85 -2.44 1.89
N LEU A 107 -3.23 -3.59 2.17
CA LEU A 107 -1.85 -3.88 1.76
C LEU A 107 -1.62 -3.75 0.24
N HIS A 108 -2.60 -4.19 -0.58
CA HIS A 108 -2.50 -4.10 -2.04
C HIS A 108 -2.53 -2.66 -2.56
N ALA A 109 -3.15 -1.71 -1.83
CA ALA A 109 -3.07 -0.30 -2.23
C ALA A 109 -1.66 0.28 -2.03
N ILE A 110 -0.87 -0.28 -1.11
CA ILE A 110 0.54 0.09 -0.91
C ILE A 110 1.38 -0.46 -2.06
N GLU A 111 1.18 -1.73 -2.44
CA GLU A 111 1.84 -2.33 -3.61
C GLU A 111 1.49 -1.55 -4.90
N ALA A 112 0.20 -1.24 -5.10
CA ALA A 112 -0.23 -0.44 -6.24
C ALA A 112 0.42 0.95 -6.28
N ALA A 113 0.63 1.56 -5.12
CA ALA A 113 1.27 2.87 -5.02
C ALA A 113 2.72 2.79 -5.47
N ASP A 114 3.45 1.76 -5.03
CA ASP A 114 4.86 1.56 -5.38
C ASP A 114 5.04 1.24 -6.87
N ILE A 115 4.27 0.27 -7.39
CA ILE A 115 4.26 -0.09 -8.81
C ILE A 115 4.01 1.14 -9.69
N ALA A 116 3.08 2.02 -9.28
CA ALA A 116 2.76 3.22 -10.05
C ALA A 116 3.92 4.22 -10.13
N VAL A 117 4.53 4.55 -8.99
CA VAL A 117 5.57 5.59 -8.94
C VAL A 117 6.91 5.10 -9.46
N GLU A 118 7.18 3.79 -9.39
CA GLU A 118 8.39 3.19 -9.95
C GLU A 118 8.35 3.17 -11.49
N ASN A 119 7.20 2.83 -12.08
CA ASN A 119 7.08 2.61 -13.52
C ASN A 119 6.67 3.85 -14.32
N THR A 120 6.11 4.87 -13.66
CA THR A 120 5.57 6.06 -14.34
C THR A 120 5.79 7.35 -13.56
N PRO A 121 5.94 8.51 -14.25
CA PRO A 121 6.13 9.81 -13.60
C PRO A 121 4.79 10.37 -13.09
N VAL A 122 4.13 9.62 -12.21
CA VAL A 122 2.91 10.02 -11.50
C VAL A 122 3.24 10.39 -10.06
N SER A 123 2.39 11.20 -9.44
CA SER A 123 2.47 11.50 -8.01
C SER A 123 1.33 10.83 -7.28
N ILE A 124 1.62 10.23 -6.13
CA ILE A 124 0.58 9.79 -5.20
C ILE A 124 -0.06 11.06 -4.63
N LEU A 125 -1.35 11.23 -4.85
CA LEU A 125 -2.12 12.31 -4.23
C LEU A 125 -2.58 11.88 -2.84
N LYS A 126 -3.06 10.65 -2.69
CA LYS A 126 -3.61 10.14 -1.43
C LYS A 126 -3.59 8.62 -1.42
N LEU A 127 -3.24 8.04 -0.27
CA LEU A 127 -3.31 6.61 -0.03
C LEU A 127 -4.21 6.37 1.19
N ASP A 128 -5.48 6.07 0.92
CA ASP A 128 -6.48 5.82 1.94
C ASP A 128 -6.47 4.35 2.33
N ILE A 129 -5.96 4.08 3.52
CA ILE A 129 -5.93 2.76 4.16
C ILE A 129 -6.39 2.90 5.61
N GLY A 130 -7.33 2.04 6.02
CA GLY A 130 -7.79 1.99 7.42
C GLY A 130 -9.30 1.91 7.61
N LEU A 131 -9.84 2.93 8.26
CA LEU A 131 -11.21 2.94 8.77
C LEU A 131 -12.20 3.40 7.70
N GLY A 132 -13.42 2.84 7.71
CA GLY A 132 -14.51 3.27 6.83
C GLY A 132 -14.49 2.70 5.41
N LEU A 133 -13.43 1.98 5.01
CA LEU A 133 -13.29 1.40 3.66
C LEU A 133 -13.66 -0.08 3.58
N PHE A 134 -14.17 -0.66 4.67
CA PHE A 134 -14.47 -2.09 4.78
C PHE A 134 -13.31 -2.99 4.32
N GLY A 135 -12.09 -2.53 4.60
CA GLY A 135 -10.86 -3.28 4.43
C GLY A 135 -10.17 -3.02 3.12
N LYS A 136 -10.84 -2.33 2.21
CA LYS A 136 -10.26 -1.88 0.97
C LYS A 136 -9.17 -0.84 1.21
N GLY A 137 -8.28 -0.70 0.23
CA GLY A 137 -7.41 0.45 0.11
C GLY A 137 -7.81 1.27 -1.11
N VAL A 138 -7.63 2.59 -1.04
CA VAL A 138 -7.91 3.49 -2.18
C VAL A 138 -6.69 4.36 -2.45
N LEU A 139 -6.13 4.22 -3.64
CA LEU A 139 -5.00 4.98 -4.13
C LEU A 139 -5.49 6.05 -5.11
N HIS A 140 -5.09 7.28 -4.89
CA HIS A 140 -5.31 8.41 -5.80
C HIS A 140 -3.96 8.81 -6.41
N LEU A 141 -3.85 8.73 -7.72
CA LEU A 141 -2.68 9.13 -8.50
C LEU A 141 -3.00 10.35 -9.35
N THR A 142 -2.03 11.23 -9.54
CA THR A 142 -2.19 12.40 -10.42
C THR A 142 -0.95 12.61 -11.28
N GLY A 143 -1.16 13.21 -12.46
CA GLY A 143 -0.11 13.41 -13.46
C GLY A 143 -0.68 13.78 -14.81
N ARG A 144 0.08 13.56 -15.89
CA ARG A 144 -0.46 13.66 -17.26
C ARG A 144 -1.41 12.49 -17.52
N LEU A 145 -2.38 12.69 -18.41
CA LEU A 145 -3.36 11.65 -18.76
C LEU A 145 -2.71 10.35 -19.22
N ALA A 146 -1.69 10.44 -20.08
CA ALA A 146 -0.98 9.26 -20.58
C ALA A 146 -0.24 8.51 -19.46
N ASP A 147 0.32 9.23 -18.48
CA ASP A 147 1.07 8.64 -17.37
C ASP A 147 0.12 7.92 -16.42
N VAL A 148 -0.98 8.54 -16.01
CA VAL A 148 -1.95 7.91 -15.09
C VAL A 148 -2.62 6.68 -15.72
N GLN A 149 -2.86 6.69 -17.04
CA GLN A 149 -3.34 5.52 -17.76
C GLN A 149 -2.30 4.40 -17.84
N THR A 150 -1.02 4.76 -17.97
CA THR A 150 0.08 3.79 -18.00
C THR A 150 0.31 3.19 -16.62
N ALA A 151 0.27 4.00 -15.56
CA ALA A 151 0.34 3.56 -14.17
C ALA A 151 -0.72 2.49 -13.86
N ILE A 152 -1.98 2.72 -14.24
CA ILE A 152 -3.04 1.72 -14.06
C ILE A 152 -2.73 0.41 -14.77
N ARG A 153 -2.17 0.46 -16.00
CA ARG A 153 -1.81 -0.78 -16.73
C ARG A 153 -0.69 -1.56 -16.04
N HIS A 154 0.30 -0.89 -15.46
CA HIS A 154 1.33 -1.55 -14.65
C HIS A 154 0.72 -2.20 -13.42
N ILE A 155 -0.10 -1.45 -12.67
CA ILE A 155 -0.80 -1.97 -11.49
C ILE A 155 -1.66 -3.20 -11.86
N GLU A 156 -2.48 -3.12 -12.91
CA GLU A 156 -3.32 -4.24 -13.36
C GLU A 156 -2.50 -5.45 -13.79
N GLY A 157 -1.38 -5.24 -14.48
CA GLY A 157 -0.51 -6.32 -14.96
C GLY A 157 0.23 -7.06 -13.85
N GLU A 158 0.63 -6.36 -12.79
CA GLU A 158 1.49 -6.90 -11.73
C GLU A 158 0.68 -7.35 -10.49
N LEU A 159 -0.35 -6.61 -10.11
CA LEU A 159 -1.10 -6.82 -8.87
C LEU A 159 -2.50 -7.44 -9.09
N ASP A 160 -3.03 -7.37 -10.31
CA ASP A 160 -4.34 -7.95 -10.63
C ASP A 160 -4.40 -8.66 -12.00
N PRO A 161 -3.52 -9.64 -12.25
CA PRO A 161 -3.46 -10.32 -13.55
C PRO A 161 -4.80 -10.98 -13.93
N ASP A 162 -5.60 -11.39 -12.94
CA ASP A 162 -6.91 -12.00 -13.13
C ASP A 162 -8.09 -11.02 -13.11
N LYS A 163 -7.85 -9.71 -12.94
CA LYS A 163 -8.84 -8.63 -12.89
C LYS A 163 -9.94 -8.83 -11.84
N LYS A 164 -9.55 -9.32 -10.66
CA LYS A 164 -10.43 -9.59 -9.53
C LYS A 164 -10.03 -8.81 -8.28
N SER A 165 -8.78 -8.43 -8.07
CA SER A 165 -8.30 -7.84 -6.82
C SER A 165 -8.56 -6.33 -6.70
N MET A 166 -8.88 -5.63 -7.81
CA MET A 166 -9.10 -4.18 -7.81
C MET A 166 -10.16 -3.67 -8.80
N THR A 167 -10.48 -2.38 -8.67
CA THR A 167 -11.19 -1.59 -9.69
C THR A 167 -10.53 -0.23 -9.85
N SER A 168 -10.61 0.36 -11.05
CA SER A 168 -9.95 1.63 -11.34
C SER A 168 -10.82 2.59 -12.18
N ARG A 169 -10.60 3.90 -12.06
CA ARG A 169 -11.19 4.94 -12.91
C ARG A 169 -10.19 6.07 -13.19
N VAL A 170 -10.23 6.60 -14.41
CA VAL A 170 -9.45 7.77 -14.84
C VAL A 170 -10.37 8.94 -15.11
N ILE A 171 -10.04 10.09 -14.54
CA ILE A 171 -10.66 11.38 -14.79
C ILE A 171 -9.65 12.21 -15.56
N SER A 172 -9.87 12.36 -16.86
CA SER A 172 -8.94 13.02 -17.79
C SER A 172 -8.86 14.54 -17.64
N LYS A 173 -9.87 15.14 -17.00
CA LYS A 173 -9.95 16.56 -16.68
C LYS A 173 -10.76 16.74 -15.39
N PRO A 174 -10.15 16.60 -14.21
CA PRO A 174 -10.85 16.79 -12.95
C PRO A 174 -11.27 18.25 -12.79
N VAL A 175 -12.46 18.48 -12.21
CA VAL A 175 -12.89 19.83 -11.86
C VAL A 175 -12.04 20.36 -10.70
N PRO A 176 -11.72 21.68 -10.64
CA PRO A 176 -10.78 22.20 -9.64
C PRO A 176 -11.15 21.87 -8.19
N ASN A 177 -12.43 21.95 -7.84
CA ASN A 177 -12.93 21.69 -6.50
C ASN A 177 -13.07 20.19 -6.17
N LEU A 178 -12.80 19.27 -7.11
CA LEU A 178 -12.81 17.83 -6.81
C LEU A 178 -11.84 17.53 -5.68
N MET A 179 -10.71 18.24 -5.64
CA MET A 179 -9.69 18.07 -4.62
C MET A 179 -10.23 18.28 -3.22
N ASP A 180 -11.23 19.14 -3.00
CA ASP A 180 -11.79 19.39 -1.66
C ASP A 180 -12.53 18.18 -1.07
N TYR A 181 -12.90 17.22 -1.92
CA TYR A 181 -13.64 16.00 -1.54
C TYR A 181 -12.79 14.72 -1.55
N LEU A 182 -11.50 14.85 -1.89
CA LEU A 182 -10.49 13.79 -1.76
C LEU A 182 -9.82 13.91 -0.39
#